data_AF-A0AAD3MEE9-F1
#
_entry.id   AF-A0AAD3MEE9-F1
#
_cell.length_a   1.000
_cell.length_b   1.000
_cell.length_c   1.000
_cell.angle_alpha   90.00
_cell.angle_beta   90.00
_cell.angle_gamma   90.00
#
_symmetry.space_group_name_H-M   'P 1'
#
loop_
_entity.id
_entity.type
_entity.pdbx_description
1 polymer ?
#
loop_
_entity_poly.entity_id
_entity_poly.type
_entity_poly.pdbx_seq_one_letter_code
_entity_poly.pdbx_strand_id
1 'polypeptide(L)'
;MVGACRKAEDRINREVVNVTTLPIPAELAALLQAASGGEELHSDCLAVVQAPKEPLFGMLTAPLDSSLIRLDEELKQGALNVFILILRFMGDPNLNGAQENLFGNYIIQRGLANPSLRDEILAQVANQVWRNPNVLNSERGWLLLSSCLSAFLPSQRLAKYLLKLVSDYGPEGYDCVCQHRLLQALQRLNVGPEYVRTYPPCLLEWTANRKRAHTVLHIHCFDGVSFLCPLHSWTTGEEMAKDILQH
;
A
#
# COMPACT_ATOMS: atom_id res chain seq x y z
N MET A 1 -9.77 26.47 -34.01
CA MET A 1 -10.27 25.59 -32.92
C MET A 1 -10.32 24.12 -33.36
N VAL A 2 -9.20 23.52 -33.80
CA VAL A 2 -9.16 22.09 -34.22
C VAL A 2 -7.96 21.33 -33.60
N GLY A 3 -7.16 21.99 -32.74
CA GLY A 3 -5.92 21.42 -32.18
C GLY A 3 -6.05 20.78 -30.79
N ALA A 4 -7.16 20.95 -30.09
CA ALA A 4 -7.32 20.45 -28.71
C ALA A 4 -7.94 19.03 -28.65
N CYS A 5 -8.66 18.60 -29.68
CA CYS A 5 -9.37 17.32 -29.66
C CYS A 5 -8.46 16.10 -29.91
N ARG A 6 -7.32 16.27 -30.59
CA ARG A 6 -6.40 15.15 -30.91
C ARG A 6 -5.51 14.70 -29.74
N LYS A 7 -5.33 15.51 -28.69
CA LYS A 7 -4.52 15.12 -27.52
C LYS A 7 -5.25 14.22 -26.52
N ALA A 8 -6.58 14.07 -26.66
CA ALA A 8 -7.36 13.20 -25.79
C ALA A 8 -7.39 11.73 -26.27
N GLU A 9 -7.21 11.50 -27.58
CA GLU A 9 -7.32 10.16 -28.18
C GLU A 9 -6.03 9.32 -28.07
N ASP A 10 -4.85 9.95 -28.00
CA ASP A 10 -3.56 9.23 -27.85
C ASP A 10 -3.30 8.64 -26.46
N ARG A 11 -4.22 8.81 -25.49
CA ARG A 11 -4.06 8.29 -24.12
C ARG A 11 -4.50 6.82 -23.94
N ILE A 12 -5.14 6.22 -24.94
CA ILE A 12 -5.88 4.96 -24.78
C ILE A 12 -5.10 3.72 -25.26
N ASN A 13 -3.99 3.87 -25.98
CA ASN A 13 -3.17 2.73 -26.41
C ASN A 13 -2.05 2.38 -25.40
N ARG A 14 -2.39 2.31 -24.11
CA ARG A 14 -1.50 1.67 -23.13
C ARG A 14 -1.77 0.18 -23.16
N GLU A 15 -0.81 -0.59 -23.66
CA GLU A 15 -0.87 -2.04 -23.56
C GLU A 15 -1.08 -2.44 -22.09
N VAL A 16 -2.13 -3.22 -21.85
CA VAL A 16 -2.48 -3.70 -20.52
C VAL A 16 -1.73 -5.01 -20.32
N VAL A 17 -0.70 -4.99 -19.49
CA VAL A 17 -0.01 -6.22 -19.10
C VAL A 17 -0.95 -7.06 -18.23
N ASN A 18 -1.05 -8.35 -18.53
CA ASN A 18 -1.74 -9.26 -17.64
C ASN A 18 -0.92 -9.42 -16.34
N VAL A 19 -1.36 -8.79 -15.26
CA VAL A 19 -0.58 -8.80 -14.01
C VAL A 19 -0.47 -10.19 -13.40
N THR A 20 -1.39 -11.12 -13.70
CA THR A 20 -1.35 -12.48 -13.10
C THR A 20 -0.12 -13.26 -13.54
N THR A 21 0.47 -12.93 -14.69
CA THR A 21 1.68 -13.60 -15.23
C THR A 21 2.98 -12.97 -14.74
N LEU A 22 2.91 -11.84 -14.02
CA LEU A 22 4.12 -11.21 -13.50
C LEU A 22 4.74 -12.09 -12.40
N PRO A 23 6.08 -12.24 -12.38
CA PRO A 23 6.75 -13.14 -11.45
C PRO A 23 6.54 -12.67 -10.02
N ILE A 24 6.20 -13.62 -9.14
CA ILE A 24 6.22 -13.43 -7.69
C ILE A 24 7.34 -14.26 -7.07
N PRO A 25 7.96 -13.81 -5.97
CA PRO A 25 8.95 -14.60 -5.25
C PRO A 25 8.41 -15.97 -4.83
N ALA A 26 9.24 -17.00 -4.88
CA ALA A 26 8.83 -18.38 -4.62
C ALA A 26 8.25 -18.57 -3.21
N GLU A 27 8.81 -17.86 -2.23
CA GLU A 27 8.30 -17.86 -0.86
C GLU A 27 6.89 -17.28 -0.75
N LEU A 28 6.58 -16.24 -1.54
CA LEU A 28 5.24 -15.66 -1.57
C LEU A 28 4.25 -16.61 -2.28
N ALA A 29 4.68 -17.24 -3.37
CA ALA A 29 3.88 -18.25 -4.06
C ALA A 29 3.50 -19.41 -3.12
N ALA A 30 4.46 -19.94 -2.37
CA ALA A 30 4.22 -21.00 -1.40
C ALA A 30 3.25 -20.57 -0.28
N LEU A 31 3.37 -19.34 0.22
CA LEU A 31 2.46 -18.80 1.23
C LEU A 31 1.03 -18.63 0.70
N LEU A 32 0.87 -18.20 -0.56
CA LEU A 32 -0.44 -18.06 -1.19
C LEU A 32 -1.12 -19.42 -1.41
N GLN A 33 -0.35 -20.43 -1.83
CA GLN A 33 -0.82 -21.81 -1.98
C GLN A 33 -1.30 -22.38 -0.63
N ALA A 34 -0.56 -22.12 0.45
CA ALA A 34 -0.96 -22.55 1.80
C ALA A 34 -2.20 -21.81 2.32
N ALA A 35 -2.45 -20.58 1.86
CA ALA A 35 -3.61 -19.79 2.25
C ALA A 35 -4.88 -20.13 1.44
N SER A 36 -4.75 -20.79 0.30
CA SER A 36 -5.87 -21.38 -0.46
C SER A 36 -6.13 -22.82 -0.03
N GLY A 37 -7.33 -23.12 0.49
CA GLY A 37 -7.88 -24.47 0.34
C GLY A 37 -8.00 -24.74 -1.16
N GLY A 38 -7.20 -25.68 -1.67
CA GLY A 38 -6.79 -25.70 -3.07
C GLY A 38 -7.90 -25.74 -4.13
N GLU A 39 -7.62 -25.10 -5.26
CA GLU A 39 -7.57 -25.71 -6.61
C GLU A 39 -6.88 -24.71 -7.56
N GLU A 40 -5.97 -25.21 -8.40
CA GLU A 40 -5.29 -24.44 -9.46
C GLU A 40 -6.21 -24.30 -10.68
N LEU A 41 -6.28 -23.10 -11.26
CA LEU A 41 -6.82 -22.90 -12.60
C LEU A 41 -5.88 -22.03 -13.44
N HIS A 42 -5.36 -22.67 -14.50
CA HIS A 42 -4.48 -22.15 -15.53
C HIS A 42 -5.31 -21.44 -16.62
N SER A 43 -4.80 -20.32 -17.18
CA SER A 43 -5.06 -19.97 -18.59
C SER A 43 -4.13 -18.86 -19.09
N ASP A 44 -3.47 -19.12 -20.22
CA ASP A 44 -2.50 -18.27 -20.90
C ASP A 44 -3.13 -17.18 -21.76
N CYS A 45 -2.42 -16.06 -21.93
CA CYS A 45 -2.30 -15.30 -23.18
C CYS A 45 -1.06 -14.37 -23.09
N LEU A 46 -0.17 -14.48 -24.08
CA LEU A 46 1.07 -13.67 -24.22
C LEU A 46 0.83 -12.37 -25.00
N ALA A 47 1.65 -11.35 -24.73
CA ALA A 47 2.24 -10.45 -25.73
C ALA A 47 3.54 -9.79 -25.21
N VAL A 48 4.45 -9.48 -26.13
CA VAL A 48 5.78 -8.85 -25.94
C VAL A 48 5.69 -7.39 -26.41
N VAL A 49 6.35 -6.43 -25.74
CA VAL A 49 7.17 -5.32 -26.32
C VAL A 49 7.57 -4.24 -25.28
N GLN A 50 8.69 -3.56 -25.57
CA GLN A 50 9.47 -2.60 -24.78
C GLN A 50 8.90 -1.17 -24.68
N ALA A 51 9.19 -0.57 -23.51
CA ALA A 51 9.44 0.84 -23.14
C ALA A 51 8.39 1.95 -23.37
N PRO A 52 8.30 2.88 -22.39
CA PRO A 52 8.67 4.26 -22.68
C PRO A 52 9.72 4.83 -21.72
N LYS A 53 10.73 5.46 -22.33
CA LYS A 53 11.70 6.37 -21.71
C LYS A 53 11.04 7.72 -21.43
N GLU A 54 10.34 7.85 -20.31
CA GLU A 54 10.06 9.11 -19.60
C GLU A 54 9.25 8.77 -18.34
N PRO A 55 9.50 9.41 -17.19
CA PRO A 55 8.71 9.17 -15.99
C PRO A 55 7.30 9.75 -16.18
N LEU A 56 6.41 8.93 -16.76
CA LEU A 56 4.98 9.20 -16.83
C LEU A 56 4.42 9.07 -15.41
N PHE A 57 4.22 10.21 -14.75
CA PHE A 57 3.44 10.23 -13.53
C PHE A 57 2.00 9.75 -13.82
N GLY A 58 1.45 8.96 -12.89
CA GLY A 58 0.13 8.35 -12.96
C GLY A 58 0.20 6.83 -13.14
N MET A 59 -0.95 6.17 -13.02
CA MET A 59 -1.04 4.71 -13.04
C MET A 59 -0.31 4.11 -14.26
N LEU A 60 0.65 3.23 -13.96
CA LEU A 60 1.38 2.43 -14.94
C LEU A 60 0.82 1.00 -14.95
N THR A 61 0.77 0.42 -16.15
CA THR A 61 0.30 -0.96 -16.37
C THR A 61 1.44 -1.94 -16.62
N ALA A 62 2.68 -1.46 -16.81
CA ALA A 62 3.87 -2.26 -17.06
C ALA A 62 4.90 -2.09 -15.94
N PRO A 63 5.77 -3.08 -15.69
CA PRO A 63 6.86 -2.98 -14.73
C PRO A 63 7.74 -1.74 -14.96
N LEU A 64 8.34 -1.22 -13.88
CA LEU A 64 9.30 -0.12 -13.97
C LEU A 64 10.64 -0.62 -14.53
N ASP A 65 11.26 0.20 -15.38
CA ASP A 65 12.64 0.00 -15.85
C ASP A 65 13.68 0.61 -14.88
N SER A 66 13.26 1.56 -14.04
CA SER A 66 14.09 2.23 -13.03
C SER A 66 13.25 2.68 -11.83
N SER A 67 13.87 2.81 -10.65
CA SER A 67 13.20 3.36 -9.46
C SER A 67 12.68 4.78 -9.69
N LEU A 68 11.58 5.13 -9.02
CA LEU A 68 10.97 6.47 -9.10
C LEU A 68 11.80 7.51 -8.34
N ILE A 69 12.41 7.12 -7.22
CA ILE A 69 13.37 7.94 -6.49
C ILE A 69 14.80 7.46 -6.77
N ARG A 70 15.76 8.37 -6.53
CA ARG A 70 17.19 8.01 -6.56
C ARG A 70 17.50 7.08 -5.40
N LEU A 71 17.94 5.86 -5.73
CA LEU A 71 18.36 4.81 -4.82
C LEU A 71 19.78 4.36 -5.16
N ASP A 72 20.46 3.80 -4.17
CA ASP A 72 21.73 3.09 -4.38
C ASP A 72 21.51 1.87 -5.30
N GLU A 73 22.53 1.51 -6.09
CA GLU A 73 22.42 0.46 -7.12
C GLU A 73 21.91 -0.88 -6.54
N GLU A 74 22.34 -1.23 -5.32
CA GLU A 74 21.95 -2.45 -4.61
C GLU A 74 20.44 -2.53 -4.31
N LEU A 75 19.79 -1.38 -4.16
CA LEU A 75 18.37 -1.29 -3.81
C LEU A 75 17.46 -1.25 -5.04
N LYS A 76 17.99 -0.91 -6.22
CA LYS A 76 17.20 -0.73 -7.44
C LYS A 76 16.44 -1.99 -7.82
N GLN A 77 17.09 -3.15 -7.83
CA GLN A 77 16.40 -4.40 -8.16
C GLN A 77 15.28 -4.71 -7.14
N GLY A 78 15.52 -4.42 -5.86
CA GLY A 78 14.51 -4.54 -4.81
C GLY A 78 13.30 -3.65 -5.06
N ALA A 79 13.52 -2.40 -5.49
CA ALA A 79 12.46 -1.47 -5.85
C ALA A 79 11.63 -1.92 -7.06
N LEU A 80 12.28 -2.43 -8.12
CA LEU A 80 11.58 -2.94 -9.31
C LEU A 80 10.73 -4.17 -8.97
N ASN A 81 11.27 -5.09 -8.16
CA ASN A 81 10.55 -6.26 -7.70
C ASN A 81 9.33 -5.88 -6.86
N VAL A 82 9.44 -4.86 -5.98
CA VAL A 82 8.28 -4.39 -5.21
C VAL A 82 7.23 -3.77 -6.14
N PHE A 83 7.62 -3.05 -7.18
CA PHE A 83 6.67 -2.49 -8.12
C PHE A 83 5.83 -3.57 -8.83
N ILE A 84 6.46 -4.68 -9.22
CA ILE A 84 5.76 -5.84 -9.78
C ILE A 84 4.70 -6.37 -8.79
N LEU A 85 5.05 -6.45 -7.51
CA LEU A 85 4.11 -6.86 -6.47
C LEU A 85 2.96 -5.86 -6.32
N ILE A 86 3.22 -4.55 -6.40
CA ILE A 86 2.17 -3.52 -6.35
C ILE A 86 1.21 -3.68 -7.54
N LEU A 87 1.72 -3.88 -8.76
CA LEU A 87 0.88 -4.13 -9.94
C LEU A 87 -0.01 -5.37 -9.73
N ARG A 88 0.55 -6.45 -9.21
CA ARG A 88 -0.20 -7.66 -8.90
C ARG A 88 -1.23 -7.48 -7.80
N PHE A 89 -0.85 -6.83 -6.70
CA PHE A 89 -1.77 -6.55 -5.60
C PHE A 89 -2.96 -5.73 -6.06
N MET A 90 -2.78 -4.77 -6.98
CA MET A 90 -3.91 -3.96 -7.46
C MET A 90 -4.73 -4.69 -8.51
N GLY A 91 -4.09 -5.42 -9.43
CA GLY A 91 -4.76 -5.90 -10.63
C GLY A 91 -5.16 -7.37 -10.66
N ASP A 92 -4.64 -8.21 -9.75
CA ASP A 92 -4.94 -9.65 -9.79
C ASP A 92 -6.34 -9.94 -9.21
N PRO A 93 -7.31 -10.41 -10.01
CA PRO A 93 -8.67 -10.72 -9.54
C PRO A 93 -8.72 -11.92 -8.59
N ASN A 94 -7.69 -12.78 -8.57
CA ASN A 94 -7.63 -13.96 -7.72
C ASN A 94 -7.20 -13.64 -6.29
N LEU A 95 -6.63 -12.44 -6.06
CA LEU A 95 -6.27 -12.00 -4.72
C LEU A 95 -7.50 -11.41 -4.02
N ASN A 96 -8.05 -12.18 -3.08
CA ASN A 96 -9.17 -11.75 -2.24
C ASN A 96 -8.97 -12.19 -0.78
N GLY A 97 -9.76 -11.60 0.12
CA GLY A 97 -9.82 -12.00 1.54
C GLY A 97 -8.44 -12.13 2.20
N ALA A 98 -8.14 -13.34 2.69
CA ALA A 98 -6.90 -13.63 3.39
C ALA A 98 -5.66 -13.59 2.47
N GLN A 99 -5.79 -14.04 1.21
CA GLN A 99 -4.68 -14.03 0.24
C GLN A 99 -4.27 -12.60 -0.12
N GLU A 100 -5.25 -11.70 -0.30
CA GLU A 100 -4.98 -10.29 -0.53
C GLU A 100 -4.23 -9.67 0.67
N ASN A 101 -4.73 -9.90 1.90
CA ASN A 101 -4.08 -9.39 3.10
C ASN A 101 -2.64 -9.93 3.24
N LEU A 102 -2.42 -11.22 2.95
CA LEU A 102 -1.10 -11.85 2.97
C LEU A 102 -0.16 -11.21 1.94
N PHE A 103 -0.65 -11.01 0.71
CA PHE A 103 0.12 -10.39 -0.37
C PHE A 103 0.51 -8.95 -0.03
N GLY A 104 -0.44 -8.16 0.49
CA GLY A 104 -0.18 -6.81 0.98
C GLY A 104 0.83 -6.80 2.14
N ASN A 105 0.72 -7.73 3.07
CA ASN A 105 1.67 -7.88 4.17
C ASN A 105 3.08 -8.23 3.69
N TYR A 106 3.22 -9.03 2.63
CA TYR A 106 4.53 -9.30 2.03
C TYR A 106 5.15 -8.02 1.47
N ILE A 107 4.40 -7.18 0.74
CA ILE A 107 4.88 -5.87 0.25
C ILE A 107 5.32 -4.98 1.42
N ILE A 108 4.49 -4.88 2.45
CA ILE A 108 4.77 -4.06 3.64
C ILE A 108 6.02 -4.56 4.37
N GLN A 109 6.20 -5.87 4.48
CA GLN A 109 7.38 -6.48 5.09
C GLN A 109 8.66 -6.10 4.37
N ARG A 110 8.65 -5.93 3.04
CA ARG A 110 9.81 -5.44 2.28
C ARG A 110 10.26 -4.06 2.76
N GLY A 111 9.31 -3.15 3.04
CA GLY A 111 9.57 -1.81 3.58
C GLY A 111 9.93 -1.78 5.06
N LEU A 112 9.38 -2.71 5.86
CA LEU A 112 9.78 -2.87 7.27
C LEU A 112 11.23 -3.34 7.37
N ALA A 113 11.59 -4.38 6.61
CA ALA A 113 12.93 -4.98 6.59
C ALA A 113 14.00 -4.06 5.98
N ASN A 114 13.64 -3.18 5.06
CA ASN A 114 14.57 -2.31 4.35
C ASN A 114 14.13 -0.84 4.44
N PRO A 115 14.61 -0.08 5.45
CA PRO A 115 14.23 1.32 5.65
C PRO A 115 14.45 2.19 4.40
N SER A 116 15.51 1.94 3.65
CA SER A 116 15.86 2.68 2.43
C SER A 116 14.88 2.48 1.27
N LEU A 117 14.00 1.47 1.33
CA LEU A 117 12.95 1.25 0.32
C LEU A 117 11.62 1.92 0.65
N ARG A 118 11.39 2.39 1.88
CA ARG A 118 10.07 2.87 2.34
C ARG A 118 9.51 4.01 1.49
N ASP A 119 10.33 5.03 1.24
CA ASP A 119 9.94 6.17 0.43
C ASP A 119 9.66 5.77 -1.03
N GLU A 120 10.42 4.81 -1.57
CA GLU A 120 10.20 4.30 -2.93
C GLU A 120 8.87 3.53 -3.00
N ILE A 121 8.59 2.66 -2.03
CA ILE A 121 7.32 1.92 -1.97
C ILE A 121 6.14 2.91 -1.88
N LEU A 122 6.23 3.90 -1.01
CA LEU A 122 5.18 4.92 -0.88
C LEU A 122 5.04 5.75 -2.15
N ALA A 123 6.14 6.11 -2.82
CA ALA A 123 6.11 6.83 -4.08
C ALA A 123 5.49 5.99 -5.22
N GLN A 124 5.82 4.71 -5.29
CA GLN A 124 5.25 3.76 -6.26
C GLN A 124 3.74 3.61 -6.05
N VAL A 125 3.28 3.34 -4.83
CA VAL A 125 1.83 3.24 -4.54
C VAL A 125 1.12 4.57 -4.78
N ALA A 126 1.72 5.69 -4.36
CA ALA A 126 1.19 7.04 -4.61
C ALA A 126 1.02 7.32 -6.11
N ASN A 127 2.00 6.94 -6.94
CA ASN A 127 1.92 7.08 -8.39
C ASN A 127 0.78 6.24 -8.98
N GLN A 128 0.60 5.01 -8.47
CA GLN A 128 -0.45 4.10 -8.94
C GLN A 128 -1.86 4.54 -8.56
N VAL A 129 -2.06 5.26 -7.45
CA VAL A 129 -3.38 5.80 -7.08
C VAL A 129 -3.68 7.14 -7.73
N TRP A 130 -2.65 7.91 -8.11
CA TRP A 130 -2.84 9.24 -8.68
C TRP A 130 -3.51 9.19 -10.06
N ARG A 131 -4.73 9.75 -10.13
CA ARG A 131 -5.56 9.82 -11.34
C ARG A 131 -5.72 8.48 -12.05
N ASN A 132 -5.83 7.41 -11.28
CA ASN A 132 -6.05 6.07 -11.81
C ASN A 132 -7.47 5.96 -12.38
N PRO A 133 -7.64 5.69 -13.69
CA PRO A 133 -8.96 5.61 -14.32
C PRO A 133 -9.72 4.32 -13.95
N ASN A 134 -9.01 3.29 -13.47
CA ASN A 134 -9.63 2.04 -13.04
C ASN A 134 -9.94 2.13 -11.54
N VAL A 135 -11.22 2.31 -11.22
CA VAL A 135 -11.72 2.52 -9.84
C VAL A 135 -11.37 1.35 -8.92
N LEU A 136 -11.52 0.10 -9.38
CA LEU A 136 -11.24 -1.09 -8.57
C LEU A 136 -9.74 -1.22 -8.25
N ASN A 137 -8.89 -1.03 -9.27
CA ASN A 137 -7.44 -0.97 -9.07
C ASN A 137 -7.07 0.18 -8.12
N SER A 138 -7.66 1.36 -8.31
CA SER A 138 -7.41 2.53 -7.48
C SER A 138 -7.76 2.26 -6.02
N GLU A 139 -8.93 1.68 -5.74
CA GLU A 139 -9.37 1.34 -4.38
C GLU A 139 -8.39 0.39 -3.69
N ARG A 140 -7.91 -0.65 -4.40
CA ARG A 140 -6.86 -1.55 -3.88
C ARG A 140 -5.54 -0.81 -3.65
N GLY A 141 -5.16 0.11 -4.53
CA GLY A 141 -3.99 0.97 -4.33
C GLY A 141 -4.11 1.86 -3.09
N TRP A 142 -5.28 2.45 -2.84
CA TRP A 142 -5.55 3.25 -1.64
C TRP A 142 -5.56 2.40 -0.37
N LEU A 143 -6.14 1.21 -0.43
CA LEU A 143 -6.04 0.22 0.64
C LEU A 143 -4.57 -0.09 0.97
N LEU A 144 -3.75 -0.38 -0.04
CA LEU A 144 -2.31 -0.65 0.14
C LEU A 144 -1.57 0.55 0.73
N LEU A 145 -1.82 1.77 0.21
CA LEU A 145 -1.21 3.00 0.72
C LEU A 145 -1.55 3.19 2.21
N SER A 146 -2.82 3.02 2.55
CA SER A 146 -3.32 3.15 3.92
C SER A 146 -2.67 2.14 4.85
N SER A 147 -2.40 0.92 4.37
CA SER A 147 -1.74 -0.17 5.12
C SER A 147 -0.23 0.04 5.24
N CYS A 148 0.45 0.60 4.23
CA CYS A 148 1.86 1.01 4.35
C CYS A 148 2.04 2.09 5.43
N LEU A 149 1.18 3.11 5.43
CA LEU A 149 1.19 4.20 6.42
C LEU A 149 0.85 3.73 7.84
N SER A 150 0.26 2.54 7.99
CA SER A 150 0.03 1.88 9.27
C SER A 150 1.27 1.15 9.82
N ALA A 151 2.30 0.93 9.00
CA ALA A 151 3.44 0.08 9.36
C ALA A 151 4.78 0.83 9.43
N PHE A 152 5.01 1.77 8.50
CA PHE A 152 6.24 2.57 8.46
C PHE A 152 5.98 4.00 8.03
N LEU A 153 6.87 4.89 8.47
CA LEU A 153 6.75 6.33 8.26
C LEU A 153 7.41 6.76 6.93
N PRO A 154 6.80 7.67 6.15
CA PRO A 154 7.53 8.38 5.09
C PRO A 154 8.63 9.26 5.68
N SER A 155 9.64 9.60 4.88
CA SER A 155 10.55 10.68 5.24
C SER A 155 9.82 12.03 5.35
N GLN A 156 10.37 12.96 6.12
CA GLN A 156 9.83 14.33 6.23
C GLN A 156 9.67 15.01 4.86
N ARG A 157 10.58 14.70 3.91
CA ARG A 157 10.54 15.25 2.55
C ARG A 157 9.33 14.74 1.78
N LEU A 158 9.03 13.44 1.87
CA LEU A 158 7.93 12.80 1.14
C LEU A 158 6.57 13.06 1.80
N ALA A 159 6.52 13.10 3.14
CA ALA A 159 5.29 13.18 3.93
C ALA A 159 4.37 14.34 3.51
N LYS A 160 4.92 15.53 3.24
CA LYS A 160 4.13 16.70 2.81
C LYS A 160 3.47 16.50 1.43
N TYR A 161 4.13 15.78 0.52
CA TYR A 161 3.58 15.50 -0.81
C TYR A 161 2.51 14.41 -0.74
N LEU A 162 2.70 13.40 0.11
CA LEU A 162 1.67 12.39 0.39
C LEU A 162 0.44 13.03 1.05
N LEU A 163 0.65 13.94 2.01
CA LEU A 163 -0.46 14.65 2.65
C LEU A 163 -1.27 15.44 1.62
N LYS A 164 -0.60 16.16 0.73
CA LYS A 164 -1.26 16.86 -0.36
C LYS A 164 -1.99 15.91 -1.32
N LEU A 165 -1.36 14.80 -1.72
CA LEU A 165 -1.97 13.80 -2.59
C LEU A 165 -3.26 13.25 -1.98
N VAL A 166 -3.22 12.87 -0.70
CA VAL A 166 -4.37 12.31 0.01
C VAL A 166 -5.48 13.36 0.14
N SER A 167 -5.14 14.61 0.45
CA SER A 167 -6.12 15.70 0.54
C SER A 167 -6.77 16.04 -0.79
N ASP A 168 -6.01 16.03 -1.88
CA ASP A 168 -6.51 16.47 -3.19
C ASP A 168 -7.20 15.33 -3.97
N TYR A 169 -6.82 14.07 -3.73
CA TYR A 169 -7.22 12.92 -4.56
C TYR A 169 -7.69 11.68 -3.78
N GLY A 170 -7.68 11.70 -2.45
CA GLY A 170 -8.17 10.59 -1.64
C GLY A 170 -9.67 10.36 -1.90
N PRO A 171 -10.10 9.13 -2.23
CA PRO A 171 -11.52 8.82 -2.36
C PRO A 171 -12.18 8.80 -0.97
N GLU A 172 -13.50 8.93 -0.95
CA GLU A 172 -14.31 9.05 0.27
C GLU A 172 -13.91 8.01 1.34
N GLY A 173 -13.43 8.51 2.48
CA GLY A 173 -13.01 7.72 3.64
C GLY A 173 -11.52 7.37 3.65
N TYR A 174 -10.88 7.21 2.48
CA TYR A 174 -9.41 7.00 2.46
C TYR A 174 -8.63 8.31 2.63
N ASP A 175 -9.22 9.44 2.24
CA ASP A 175 -8.70 10.77 2.51
C ASP A 175 -8.46 10.99 4.01
N CYS A 176 -9.50 10.82 4.84
CA CYS A 176 -9.41 11.04 6.28
C CYS A 176 -8.53 10.00 6.98
N VAL A 177 -8.64 8.72 6.59
CA VAL A 177 -7.83 7.63 7.15
C VAL A 177 -6.34 7.85 6.89
N CYS A 178 -5.95 8.15 5.65
CA CYS A 178 -4.55 8.37 5.30
C CYS A 178 -4.02 9.70 5.86
N GLN A 179 -4.82 10.77 5.87
CA GLN A 179 -4.44 12.05 6.49
C GLN A 179 -4.14 11.87 7.97
N HIS A 180 -5.03 11.21 8.71
CA HIS A 180 -4.86 10.98 10.14
C HIS A 180 -3.56 10.22 10.41
N ARG A 181 -3.28 9.17 9.64
CA ARG A 181 -2.02 8.39 9.76
C ARG A 181 -0.78 9.22 9.42
N LEU A 182 -0.84 10.04 8.38
CA LEU A 182 0.28 10.92 8.01
C LEU A 182 0.54 11.98 9.09
N LEU A 183 -0.50 12.57 9.68
CA LEU A 183 -0.35 13.54 10.77
C LEU A 183 0.24 12.88 12.02
N GLN A 184 -0.25 11.69 12.38
CA GLN A 184 0.32 10.89 13.46
C GLN A 184 1.77 10.49 13.21
N ALA A 185 2.11 10.16 11.96
CA ALA A 185 3.46 9.86 11.52
C ALA A 185 4.37 11.08 11.66
N LEU A 186 3.92 12.24 11.18
CA LEU A 186 4.65 13.52 11.25
C LEU A 186 4.93 13.94 12.70
N GLN A 187 3.98 13.73 13.62
CA GLN A 187 4.19 13.99 15.05
C GLN A 187 5.32 13.12 15.63
N ARG A 188 5.38 11.85 15.21
CA ARG A 188 6.40 10.88 15.69
C ARG A 188 7.79 11.10 15.10
N LEU A 189 7.88 11.63 13.88
CA LEU A 189 9.18 11.98 13.26
C LEU A 189 9.99 13.01 14.09
N ASN A 190 9.34 13.75 14.98
CA ASN A 190 10.00 14.71 15.88
C ASN A 190 10.53 14.09 17.18
N VAL A 191 10.16 12.83 17.48
CA VAL A 191 10.49 12.15 18.75
C VAL A 191 11.69 11.19 18.59
N GLY A 192 11.95 10.70 17.38
CA GLY A 192 13.15 9.89 17.06
C GLY A 192 12.86 8.77 16.04
N PRO A 193 13.91 8.09 15.52
CA PRO A 193 13.80 7.07 14.48
C PRO A 193 13.21 5.72 14.95
N GLU A 194 12.92 5.57 16.25
CA GLU A 194 12.54 4.28 16.87
C GLU A 194 11.07 3.89 16.67
N TYR A 195 10.24 4.74 16.06
CA TYR A 195 8.82 4.46 15.84
C TYR A 195 8.56 3.79 14.48
N VAL A 196 9.01 2.55 14.35
CA VAL A 196 8.64 1.66 13.23
C VAL A 196 8.04 0.39 13.80
N ARG A 197 6.99 -0.13 13.17
CA ARG A 197 6.40 -1.40 13.61
C ARG A 197 7.34 -2.57 13.32
N THR A 198 7.30 -3.58 14.19
CA THR A 198 8.01 -4.85 13.97
C THR A 198 7.32 -5.73 12.93
N TYR A 199 5.98 -5.66 12.85
CA TYR A 199 5.16 -6.53 12.02
C TYR A 199 4.22 -5.74 11.10
N PRO A 200 3.82 -6.31 9.95
CA PRO A 200 2.78 -5.75 9.09
C PRO A 200 1.42 -5.63 9.81
N PRO A 201 0.44 -4.90 9.23
CA PRO A 201 -0.89 -4.76 9.79
C PRO A 201 -1.57 -6.09 10.07
N CYS A 202 -2.27 -6.19 11.20
CA CYS A 202 -3.03 -7.37 11.56
C CYS A 202 -4.39 -7.41 10.83
N LEU A 203 -5.13 -8.52 10.98
CA LEU A 203 -6.44 -8.69 10.33
C LEU A 203 -7.45 -7.60 10.71
N LEU A 204 -7.43 -7.14 11.96
CA LEU A 204 -8.29 -6.06 12.44
C LEU A 204 -8.01 -4.77 11.66
N GLU A 205 -6.73 -4.42 11.47
CA GLU A 205 -6.33 -3.24 10.71
C GLU A 205 -6.70 -3.38 9.22
N TRP A 206 -6.47 -4.53 8.60
CA TRP A 206 -6.90 -4.77 7.22
C TRP A 206 -8.42 -4.62 7.04
N THR A 207 -9.19 -5.15 7.99
CA THR A 207 -10.65 -5.07 7.99
C THR A 207 -11.10 -3.61 8.13
N ALA A 208 -10.51 -2.88 9.07
CA ALA A 208 -10.81 -1.46 9.29
C ALA A 208 -10.40 -0.60 8.10
N ASN A 209 -9.23 -0.84 7.49
CA ASN A 209 -8.75 -0.13 6.31
C ASN A 209 -9.66 -0.34 5.11
N ARG A 210 -10.14 -1.57 4.88
CA ARG A 210 -11.07 -1.87 3.79
C ARG A 210 -12.44 -1.23 4.02
N LYS A 211 -12.90 -1.20 5.27
CA LYS A 211 -14.16 -0.56 5.67
C LYS A 211 -14.05 0.95 5.89
N ARG A 212 -12.85 1.54 5.79
CA ARG A 212 -12.56 2.96 6.05
C ARG A 212 -13.08 3.39 7.43
N ALA A 213 -12.89 2.49 8.41
CA ALA A 213 -13.45 2.59 9.76
C ALA A 213 -12.34 2.67 10.82
N HIS A 214 -12.72 3.10 12.02
CA HIS A 214 -11.84 3.06 13.18
C HIS A 214 -11.68 1.65 13.73
N THR A 215 -10.50 1.35 14.25
CA THR A 215 -10.23 0.11 14.99
C THR A 215 -10.62 0.27 16.45
N VAL A 216 -11.23 -0.76 17.03
CA VAL A 216 -11.62 -0.82 18.45
C VAL A 216 -11.21 -2.17 19.02
N LEU A 217 -10.63 -2.20 20.22
CA LEU A 217 -10.34 -3.41 20.97
C LEU A 217 -11.25 -3.51 22.19
N HIS A 218 -11.76 -4.71 22.45
CA HIS A 218 -12.45 -5.04 23.68
C HIS A 218 -11.42 -5.58 24.68
N ILE A 219 -11.21 -4.83 25.77
CA ILE A 219 -10.20 -5.12 26.78
C ILE A 219 -10.91 -5.61 28.03
N HIS A 220 -10.47 -6.76 28.54
CA HIS A 220 -10.98 -7.35 29.78
C HIS A 220 -9.95 -7.18 30.90
N CYS A 221 -10.39 -6.60 32.00
CA CYS A 221 -9.60 -6.41 33.21
C CYS A 221 -9.81 -7.59 34.18
N PHE A 222 -8.85 -7.79 35.06
CA PHE A 222 -8.85 -8.92 36.01
C PHE A 222 -10.02 -8.86 37.01
N ASP A 223 -10.49 -7.66 37.35
CA ASP A 223 -11.62 -7.41 38.22
C ASP A 223 -13.00 -7.64 37.56
N GLY A 224 -13.01 -8.07 36.29
CA GLY A 224 -14.23 -8.30 35.51
C GLY A 224 -14.77 -7.07 34.79
N VAL A 225 -14.13 -5.89 34.94
CA VAL A 225 -14.47 -4.71 34.15
C VAL A 225 -13.99 -4.90 32.72
N SER A 226 -14.70 -4.31 31.74
CA SER A 226 -14.26 -4.35 30.36
C SER A 226 -14.51 -3.02 29.64
N PHE A 227 -13.61 -2.69 28.72
CA PHE A 227 -13.59 -1.42 27.99
C PHE A 227 -13.58 -1.65 26.48
N LEU A 228 -14.28 -0.80 25.74
CA LEU A 228 -14.13 -0.69 24.29
C LEU A 228 -13.21 0.48 23.98
N CYS A 229 -11.97 0.18 23.65
CA CYS A 229 -10.92 1.17 23.45
C CYS A 229 -10.71 1.42 21.96
N PRO A 230 -11.00 2.63 21.44
CA PRO A 230 -10.59 3.03 20.11
C PRO A 230 -9.05 3.02 20.01
N LEU A 231 -8.53 2.61 18.87
CA LEU A 231 -7.09 2.62 18.59
C LEU A 231 -6.82 3.06 17.17
N HIS A 232 -5.55 3.37 16.91
CA HIS A 232 -4.98 3.55 15.58
C HIS A 232 -3.73 2.66 15.45
N SER A 233 -3.20 2.52 14.24
CA SER A 233 -2.07 1.62 13.94
C SER A 233 -0.77 1.90 14.70
N TRP A 234 -0.69 3.03 15.38
CA TRP A 234 0.48 3.50 16.12
C TRP A 234 0.25 3.57 17.63
N THR A 235 -0.91 3.13 18.12
CA THR A 235 -1.23 3.11 19.55
C THR A 235 -0.28 2.15 20.27
N THR A 236 0.36 2.62 21.34
CA THR A 236 1.22 1.78 22.18
C THR A 236 0.44 1.17 23.35
N GLY A 237 1.00 0.12 23.95
CA GLY A 237 0.44 -0.45 25.17
C GLY A 237 0.43 0.54 26.34
N GLU A 238 1.40 1.47 26.38
CA GLU A 238 1.47 2.52 27.40
C GLU A 238 0.34 3.55 27.22
N GLU A 239 0.12 4.03 26.00
CA GLU A 239 -0.99 4.94 25.67
C GLU A 239 -2.33 4.30 26.04
N MET A 240 -2.52 3.03 25.65
CA MET A 240 -3.75 2.29 25.95
C MET A 240 -3.95 2.05 27.45
N ALA A 241 -2.91 1.65 28.17
CA ALA A 241 -2.99 1.45 29.62
C ALA A 241 -3.30 2.77 30.34
N LYS A 242 -2.70 3.88 29.91
CA LYS A 242 -2.98 5.21 30.44
C LYS A 242 -4.46 5.58 30.25
N ASP A 243 -5.01 5.35 29.07
CA ASP A 243 -6.41 5.68 28.78
C ASP A 243 -7.39 4.86 29.66
N ILE A 244 -7.09 3.58 29.86
CA ILE A 244 -7.89 2.69 30.74
C ILE A 244 -7.80 3.14 32.20
N LEU A 245 -6.60 3.46 32.70
CA LEU A 245 -6.39 3.85 34.10
C LEU A 245 -6.97 5.24 34.44
N GLN A 246 -7.38 6.02 33.44
CA GLN A 246 -8.05 7.31 33.62
C GLN A 246 -9.58 7.18 33.72
N HIS A 247 -10.14 5.99 33.49
CA HIS A 247 -11.56 5.67 33.65
C HIS A 247 -11.82 4.98 34.99
#